data_AF-G0NDD2-F1
#
_entry.id   AF-G0NDD2-F1
#
_cell.length_a   1.000
_cell.length_b   1.000
_cell.length_c   1.000
_cell.angle_alpha   90.00
_cell.angle_beta   90.00
_cell.angle_gamma   90.00
#
_symmetry.space_group_name_H-M   'P 1'
#
loop_
_entity.id
_entity.type
_entity.pdbx_description
1 polymer ?
#
loop_
_entity_poly.entity_id
_entity_poly.type
_entity_poly.pdbx_seq_one_letter_code
_entity_poly.pdbx_strand_id
1 'polypeptide(L)'
;MAKRPNNANLTEEIISEAKRQAVAFEVQRLTAAAAREMRRTRPIPKCQFCNEEHPTKTCENFTAAEKKNLVIQYKLCFICLNKHNHHPAKCRTLRHQEELCTKKQCFNTYSLHHRTICVEPEHPQVSPPAGNGKAGNGKSLADRILEM
;
A
#
# COMPACT_ATOMS: atom_id res chain seq x y z
N MET A 1 17.75 60.49 -49.88
CA MET A 1 16.64 59.66 -49.35
C MET A 1 17.10 58.21 -49.27
N ALA A 2 17.30 57.66 -48.07
CA ALA A 2 17.75 56.28 -47.91
C ALA A 2 16.58 55.30 -48.14
N LYS A 3 16.71 54.43 -49.14
CA LYS A 3 15.77 53.33 -49.42
C LYS A 3 15.77 52.39 -48.21
N ARG A 4 14.60 52.20 -47.59
CA ARG A 4 14.43 51.21 -46.50
C ARG A 4 14.77 49.81 -47.04
N PRO A 5 15.54 48.98 -46.30
CA PRO A 5 15.88 47.65 -46.76
C PRO A 5 14.62 46.76 -46.90
N ASN A 6 14.72 45.78 -47.80
CA ASN A 6 13.61 44.97 -48.29
C ASN A 6 13.05 44.04 -47.20
N ASN A 7 12.13 44.56 -46.37
CA ASN A 7 11.53 43.88 -45.21
C ASN A 7 10.82 42.55 -45.53
N ALA A 8 10.40 42.33 -46.78
CA ALA A 8 9.72 41.11 -47.20
C ALA A 8 10.64 39.87 -47.11
N ASN A 9 11.89 40.00 -47.57
CA ASN A 9 12.85 38.88 -47.56
C ASN A 9 13.28 38.50 -46.13
N LEU A 10 13.47 39.51 -45.26
CA LEU A 10 13.74 39.31 -43.84
C LEU A 10 12.58 38.60 -43.12
N THR A 11 11.34 38.93 -43.47
CA THR A 11 10.16 38.31 -42.87
C THR A 11 10.03 36.84 -43.27
N GLU A 12 10.32 36.50 -44.53
CA GLU A 12 10.35 35.12 -45.01
C GLU A 12 11.45 34.29 -44.33
N GLU A 13 12.63 34.88 -44.14
CA GLU A 13 13.74 34.24 -43.43
C GLU A 13 13.38 33.94 -41.97
N ILE A 14 12.79 34.91 -41.26
CA ILE A 14 12.30 34.76 -39.88
C ILE A 14 11.25 33.65 -39.79
N ILE A 15 10.30 33.60 -40.74
CA ILE A 15 9.26 32.55 -40.77
C ILE A 15 9.91 31.19 -41.04
N SER A 16 10.91 31.11 -41.92
CA SER A 16 11.63 29.86 -42.21
C SER A 16 12.37 29.33 -40.99
N GLU A 17 12.97 30.23 -40.21
CA GLU A 17 13.73 29.91 -39.01
C GLU A 17 12.78 29.52 -37.87
N ALA A 18 11.67 30.26 -37.69
CA ALA A 18 10.62 29.91 -36.73
C ALA A 18 10.03 28.52 -37.01
N LYS A 19 9.82 28.16 -38.29
CA LYS A 19 9.38 26.80 -38.68
C LYS A 19 10.42 25.74 -38.33
N ARG A 20 11.71 26.00 -38.60
CA ARG A 20 12.80 25.09 -38.21
C ARG A 20 12.87 24.88 -36.71
N GLN A 21 12.74 25.95 -35.92
CA GLN A 21 12.74 25.87 -34.46
C GLN A 21 11.51 25.14 -33.92
N ALA A 22 10.33 25.36 -34.50
CA ALA A 22 9.10 24.64 -34.13
C ALA A 22 9.22 23.13 -34.37
N VAL A 23 9.78 22.73 -35.53
CA VAL A 23 10.05 21.31 -35.84
C VAL A 23 11.07 20.73 -34.86
N ALA A 24 12.17 21.44 -34.60
CA ALA A 24 13.20 20.98 -33.66
C ALA A 24 12.63 20.79 -32.24
N PHE A 25 11.79 21.71 -31.77
CA PHE A 25 11.14 21.62 -30.47
C PHE A 25 10.21 20.40 -30.38
N GLU A 26 9.40 20.15 -31.42
CA GLU A 26 8.50 19.00 -31.43
C GLU A 26 9.27 17.67 -31.48
N VAL A 27 10.34 17.60 -32.29
CA VAL A 27 11.24 16.43 -32.31
C VAL A 27 11.89 16.21 -30.94
N GLN A 28 12.34 17.27 -30.26
CA GLN A 28 12.87 17.18 -28.91
C GLN A 28 11.82 16.68 -27.91
N ARG A 29 10.57 17.14 -28.01
CA ARG A 29 9.46 16.70 -27.16
C ARG A 29 9.16 15.21 -27.36
N LEU A 30 9.10 14.77 -28.62
CA LEU A 30 8.84 13.37 -28.99
C LEU A 30 9.99 12.46 -28.54
N THR A 31 11.23 12.85 -28.78
CA THR A 31 12.41 12.08 -28.36
C THR A 31 12.51 11.99 -26.83
N ALA A 32 12.22 13.07 -26.10
CA ALA A 32 12.15 13.04 -24.64
C ALA A 32 10.99 12.16 -24.11
N ALA A 33 9.85 12.10 -24.81
CA ALA A 33 8.77 11.18 -24.47
C ALA A 33 9.17 9.71 -24.72
N ALA A 34 9.75 9.42 -25.89
CA ALA A 34 10.23 8.08 -26.24
C ALA A 34 11.33 7.60 -25.28
N ALA A 35 12.28 8.47 -24.92
CA ALA A 35 13.33 8.15 -23.94
C ALA A 35 12.76 7.85 -22.55
N ARG A 36 11.70 8.54 -22.13
CA ARG A 36 11.00 8.24 -20.87
C ARG A 36 10.29 6.89 -20.92
N GLU A 37 9.69 6.55 -22.06
CA GLU A 37 9.03 5.25 -22.25
C GLU A 37 10.04 4.10 -22.28
N MET A 38 11.17 4.25 -22.95
CA MET A 38 12.26 3.26 -22.90
C MET A 38 12.80 3.05 -21.48
N ARG A 39 12.80 4.10 -20.63
CA ARG A 39 13.17 3.99 -19.21
C ARG A 39 12.05 3.47 -18.30
N ARG A 40 10.83 3.29 -18.80
CA ARG A 40 9.68 2.81 -18.01
C ARG A 40 9.63 1.30 -17.82
N THR A 41 10.62 0.55 -18.33
CA THR A 41 10.83 -0.87 -18.00
C THR A 41 11.22 -1.02 -16.53
N ARG A 42 10.27 -0.76 -15.64
CA ARG A 42 10.43 -1.04 -14.22
C ARG A 42 10.65 -2.55 -14.11
N PRO A 43 11.74 -3.00 -13.46
CA PRO A 43 11.95 -4.42 -13.26
C PRO A 43 10.73 -5.00 -12.55
N ILE A 44 10.31 -6.20 -12.98
CA ILE A 44 9.21 -6.92 -12.35
C ILE A 44 9.52 -7.04 -10.85
N PRO A 45 8.59 -6.66 -9.96
CA PRO A 45 8.85 -6.70 -8.53
C PRO A 45 9.11 -8.13 -8.10
N LYS A 46 10.29 -8.38 -7.53
CA LYS A 46 10.63 -9.68 -6.94
C LYS A 46 10.02 -9.82 -5.55
N CYS A 47 9.52 -11.02 -5.26
CA CYS A 47 8.98 -11.37 -3.97
C CYS A 47 10.05 -11.26 -2.89
N GLN A 48 9.76 -10.60 -1.77
CA GLN A 48 10.72 -10.47 -0.67
C GLN A 48 10.86 -11.75 0.18
N PHE A 49 10.00 -12.75 -0.05
CA PHE A 49 10.05 -14.03 0.67
C PHE A 49 10.84 -15.09 -0.10
N CYS A 50 10.49 -15.35 -1.37
CA CYS A 50 11.12 -16.39 -2.19
C CYS A 50 12.00 -15.87 -3.34
N ASN A 51 12.09 -14.55 -3.55
CA ASN A 51 12.86 -13.90 -4.63
C ASN A 51 12.40 -14.21 -6.08
N GLU A 52 11.24 -14.84 -6.26
CA GLU A 52 10.62 -15.09 -7.56
C GLU A 52 9.88 -13.86 -8.12
N GLU A 53 9.48 -13.93 -9.39
CA GLU A 53 8.82 -12.85 -10.14
C GLU A 53 7.32 -12.71 -9.81
N HIS A 54 7.01 -12.41 -8.55
CA HIS A 54 5.65 -12.09 -8.13
C HIS A 54 5.62 -11.11 -6.93
N PRO A 55 4.51 -10.40 -6.70
CA PRO A 55 4.34 -9.56 -5.52
C PRO A 55 4.40 -10.36 -4.22
N THR A 56 5.12 -9.87 -3.21
CA THR A 56 5.23 -10.52 -1.88
C THR A 56 3.88 -10.89 -1.24
N LYS A 57 2.84 -10.10 -1.53
CA LYS A 57 1.47 -10.31 -1.01
C LYS A 57 0.81 -11.59 -1.52
N THR A 58 1.14 -12.02 -2.73
CA THR A 58 0.54 -13.18 -3.42
C THR A 58 1.44 -14.41 -3.38
N CYS A 59 2.50 -14.39 -2.58
CA CYS A 59 3.40 -15.53 -2.46
C CYS A 59 2.68 -16.71 -1.78
N GLU A 60 2.64 -17.88 -2.41
CA GLU A 60 2.00 -19.10 -1.88
C GLU A 60 3.00 -20.08 -1.25
N ASN A 61 4.31 -19.85 -1.44
CA ASN A 61 5.38 -20.76 -1.02
C ASN A 61 5.51 -20.93 0.51
N PHE A 62 4.89 -20.05 1.31
CA PHE A 62 4.99 -20.03 2.77
C PHE A 62 3.63 -19.95 3.44
N THR A 63 3.49 -20.59 4.60
CA THR A 63 2.32 -20.48 5.47
C THR A 63 2.23 -19.08 6.10
N ALA A 64 1.05 -18.72 6.63
CA ALA A 64 0.87 -17.41 7.28
C ALA A 64 1.80 -17.21 8.49
N ALA A 65 2.09 -18.28 9.24
CA ALA A 65 3.00 -18.25 10.38
C ALA A 65 4.45 -18.00 9.95
N GLU A 66 4.92 -18.71 8.92
CA GLU A 66 6.25 -18.50 8.36
C GLU A 66 6.39 -17.11 7.76
N LYS A 67 5.39 -16.64 7.01
CA LYS A 67 5.38 -15.27 6.47
C LYS A 67 5.52 -14.22 7.56
N LYS A 68 4.83 -14.38 8.69
CA LYS A 68 4.95 -13.46 9.83
C LYS A 68 6.38 -13.43 10.39
N ASN A 69 7.03 -14.58 10.49
CA ASN A 69 8.43 -14.68 10.92
C ASN A 69 9.38 -14.03 9.91
N LEU A 70 9.18 -14.26 8.61
CA LEU A 70 9.98 -13.65 7.54
C LEU A 70 9.84 -12.13 7.53
N VAL A 71 8.64 -11.60 7.78
CA VAL A 71 8.41 -10.14 7.90
C VAL A 71 9.25 -9.53 9.03
N ILE A 72 9.34 -10.22 10.19
CA ILE A 72 10.18 -9.79 11.31
C ILE A 72 11.66 -9.88 10.92
N GLN A 73 12.10 -11.03 10.39
CA GLN A 73 13.49 -11.30 10.05
C GLN A 73 14.03 -10.34 8.98
N TYR A 74 13.25 -10.10 7.92
CA TYR A 74 13.63 -9.21 6.82
C TYR A 74 13.29 -7.75 7.06
N LYS A 75 12.75 -7.40 8.23
CA LYS A 75 12.34 -6.03 8.58
C LYS A 75 11.46 -5.45 7.47
N LEU A 76 10.34 -6.11 7.22
CA LEU A 76 9.31 -5.66 6.29
C LEU A 76 8.16 -5.02 7.04
N CYS A 77 7.47 -4.09 6.40
CA CYS A 77 6.26 -3.51 6.95
C CYS A 77 5.15 -4.58 7.07
N PHE A 78 4.61 -4.78 8.27
CA PHE A 78 3.48 -5.70 8.51
C PHE A 78 2.22 -5.36 7.70
N ILE A 79 2.08 -4.12 7.23
CA ILE A 79 0.90 -3.64 6.50
C ILE A 79 1.03 -3.86 4.99
N CYS A 80 2.17 -3.49 4.39
CA CYS A 80 2.35 -3.55 2.93
C CYS A 80 3.33 -4.63 2.45
N LEU A 81 3.99 -5.35 3.36
CA LEU A 81 4.97 -6.41 3.08
C LEU A 81 6.16 -5.98 2.21
N ASN A 82 6.43 -4.67 2.15
CA ASN A 82 7.60 -4.08 1.49
C ASN A 82 8.64 -3.65 2.52
N LYS A 83 9.88 -3.45 2.04
CA LYS A 83 11.00 -3.00 2.88
C LYS A 83 10.70 -1.68 3.61
N HIS A 84 11.15 -1.61 4.86
CA HIS A 84 10.97 -0.47 5.75
C HIS A 84 11.74 0.77 5.31
N ASN A 85 11.15 1.54 4.39
CA ASN A 85 11.46 2.96 4.20
C ASN A 85 10.28 3.85 4.65
N HIS A 86 9.44 3.36 5.57
CA HIS A 86 8.32 4.13 6.12
C HIS A 86 7.86 3.61 7.49
N HIS A 87 7.31 4.51 8.28
CA HIS A 87 6.61 4.20 9.53
C HIS A 87 5.22 3.60 9.23
N PRO A 88 4.72 2.60 10.01
CA PRO A 88 3.41 1.98 9.76
C PRO A 88 2.25 2.99 9.69
N ALA A 89 2.25 4.02 10.53
CA ALA A 89 1.25 5.10 10.48
C ALA A 89 1.25 5.92 9.16
N LYS A 90 2.36 5.91 8.42
CA LYS A 90 2.51 6.57 7.11
C LYS A 90 2.42 5.57 5.95
N CYS A 91 2.06 4.32 6.22
CA CYS A 91 1.95 3.30 5.18
C CYS A 91 0.82 3.65 4.21
N ARG A 92 1.13 3.74 2.91
CA ARG A 92 0.13 4.06 1.88
C ARG A 92 -0.96 2.99 1.78
N THR A 93 -0.60 1.73 2.04
CA THR A 93 -1.54 0.59 2.10
C THR A 93 -2.58 0.72 3.21
N LEU A 94 -2.38 1.58 4.22
CA LEU A 94 -3.39 1.79 5.25
C LEU A 94 -4.71 2.35 4.70
N ARG A 95 -4.69 3.00 3.52
CA ARG A 95 -5.89 3.47 2.82
C ARG A 95 -6.67 2.35 2.12
N HIS A 96 -6.04 1.19 1.92
CA HIS A 96 -6.55 0.03 1.21
C HIS A 96 -7.04 -1.01 2.23
N GLN A 97 -8.24 -0.81 2.76
CA GLN A 97 -8.82 -1.65 3.81
C GLN A 97 -8.98 -3.12 3.37
N GLU A 98 -9.13 -3.35 2.06
CA GLU A 98 -9.24 -4.67 1.43
C GLU A 98 -7.98 -5.55 1.58
N GLU A 99 -6.82 -4.92 1.81
CA GLU A 99 -5.54 -5.60 2.01
C GLU A 99 -5.26 -5.90 3.50
N LEU A 100 -6.00 -5.25 4.40
CA LEU A 100 -5.81 -5.36 5.85
C LEU A 100 -6.57 -6.55 6.43
N CYS A 101 -6.06 -7.09 7.53
CA CYS A 101 -6.81 -8.06 8.31
C CYS A 101 -8.02 -7.42 9.00
N THR A 102 -9.21 -7.98 8.78
CA THR A 102 -10.48 -7.52 9.36
C THR A 102 -10.95 -8.39 10.53
N LYS A 103 -10.16 -9.40 10.93
CA LYS A 103 -10.54 -10.32 12.02
C LYS A 103 -10.59 -9.56 13.35
N LYS A 104 -11.70 -9.70 14.10
CA LYS A 104 -11.95 -8.99 15.37
C LYS A 104 -10.85 -9.20 16.42
N GLN A 105 -10.29 -10.40 16.50
CA GLN A 105 -9.19 -10.73 17.42
C GLN A 105 -7.93 -9.87 17.20
N CYS A 106 -7.67 -9.49 15.95
CA CYS A 106 -6.53 -8.66 15.58
C CYS A 106 -6.80 -7.19 15.90
N PHE A 107 -8.07 -6.77 15.82
CA PHE A 107 -8.49 -5.43 16.19
C PHE A 107 -8.35 -5.17 17.70
N ASN A 108 -8.76 -6.13 18.54
CA ASN A 108 -8.70 -6.02 19.99
C ASN A 108 -7.27 -5.89 20.55
N THR A 109 -6.28 -6.38 19.80
CA THR A 109 -4.85 -6.29 20.15
C THR A 109 -4.14 -5.12 19.47
N TYR A 110 -4.88 -4.26 18.75
CA TYR A 110 -4.35 -3.17 17.92
C TYR A 110 -3.26 -3.62 16.92
N SER A 111 -3.29 -4.89 16.50
CA SER A 111 -2.29 -5.45 15.59
C SER A 111 -2.71 -5.24 14.13
N LEU A 112 -2.40 -4.05 13.57
CA LEU A 112 -2.62 -3.76 12.15
C LEU A 112 -1.62 -4.51 11.27
N HIS A 113 -2.11 -5.42 10.43
CA HIS A 113 -1.29 -6.22 9.52
C HIS A 113 -2.04 -6.58 8.23
N HIS A 114 -1.28 -7.02 7.23
CA HIS A 114 -1.80 -7.50 5.96
C HIS A 114 -2.54 -8.83 6.15
N ARG A 115 -3.66 -9.04 5.45
CA ARG A 115 -4.52 -10.23 5.61
C ARG A 115 -3.77 -11.56 5.45
N THR A 116 -2.74 -11.61 4.61
CA THR A 116 -1.99 -12.84 4.26
C THR A 116 -0.97 -13.29 5.31
N ILE A 117 -0.71 -12.46 6.33
CA ILE A 117 0.18 -12.82 7.45
C ILE A 117 -0.58 -13.02 8.76
N CYS A 118 -1.92 -13.01 8.69
CA CYS A 118 -2.75 -13.33 9.83
C CYS A 118 -2.66 -14.82 10.14
N VAL A 119 -1.91 -15.19 11.17
CA VAL A 119 -1.97 -16.54 11.74
C VAL A 119 -3.33 -16.70 12.39
N GLU A 120 -4.10 -17.70 11.97
CA GLU A 120 -5.29 -18.07 12.72
C GLU A 120 -4.87 -18.52 14.12
N PRO A 121 -5.37 -17.89 15.19
CA PRO A 121 -5.42 -18.57 16.45
C PRO A 121 -6.53 -19.62 16.28
N GLU A 122 -6.16 -20.86 16.00
CA GLU A 122 -7.01 -21.96 16.44
C GLU A 122 -7.11 -21.82 17.96
N HIS A 123 -8.21 -21.27 18.46
CA HIS A 123 -8.61 -21.55 19.83
C HIS A 123 -9.60 -22.71 19.79
N PRO A 124 -9.37 -23.78 20.58
CA PRO A 124 -10.36 -24.83 20.77
C PRO A 124 -11.63 -24.16 21.30
N GLN A 125 -12.76 -24.56 20.73
CA GLN A 125 -14.08 -24.29 21.29
C GLN A 125 -14.13 -24.92 22.68
N VAL A 126 -13.66 -24.23 23.72
CA VAL A 126 -14.00 -24.60 25.09
C VAL A 126 -15.43 -24.13 25.29
N SER A 127 -16.36 -24.97 24.85
CA SER A 127 -17.75 -24.91 25.26
C SER A 127 -17.79 -24.82 26.78
N PRO A 128 -18.51 -23.86 27.39
CA PRO A 128 -18.71 -23.89 28.83
C PRO A 128 -19.40 -25.22 29.18
N PRO A 129 -18.98 -25.94 30.23
CA PRO A 129 -19.71 -27.13 30.66
C PRO A 129 -21.13 -26.69 31.04
N ALA A 130 -22.12 -27.31 30.42
CA ALA A 130 -23.52 -27.15 30.75
C ALA A 130 -23.77 -27.64 32.18
N GLY A 131 -23.58 -26.75 33.15
CA GLY A 131 -23.91 -26.97 34.55
C GLY A 131 -25.40 -26.76 34.76
N ASN A 132 -26.16 -27.85 34.79
CA ASN A 132 -27.46 -27.90 35.43
C ASN A 132 -27.31 -27.54 36.92
N GLY A 133 -27.92 -26.43 37.36
CA GLY A 133 -27.94 -26.05 38.77
C GLY A 133 -28.95 -24.93 39.05
N LYS A 134 -30.03 -25.27 39.75
CA LYS A 134 -31.16 -24.41 40.13
C LYS A 134 -30.78 -23.32 41.14
N ALA A 135 -31.47 -22.19 41.01
CA ALA A 135 -32.01 -21.28 42.05
C ALA A 135 -31.12 -20.89 43.26
N GLY A 136 -30.76 -19.61 43.34
CA GLY A 136 -30.29 -18.95 44.55
C GLY A 136 -30.57 -17.44 44.48
N ASN A 137 -31.55 -17.00 45.28
CA ASN A 137 -32.15 -15.67 45.32
C ASN A 137 -31.15 -14.60 45.81
N GLY A 138 -30.69 -13.71 44.93
CA GLY A 138 -29.85 -12.55 45.28
C GLY A 138 -30.69 -11.29 45.38
N LYS A 139 -30.91 -10.81 46.61
CA LYS A 139 -31.59 -9.54 46.90
C LYS A 139 -30.93 -8.37 46.14
N SER A 140 -31.76 -7.49 45.59
CA SER A 140 -31.30 -6.33 44.83
C SER A 140 -30.57 -5.34 45.75
N LEU A 141 -29.62 -4.60 45.18
CA LEU A 141 -28.82 -3.57 45.88
C LEU A 141 -29.70 -2.51 46.58
N ALA A 142 -30.95 -2.33 46.13
CA ALA A 142 -31.91 -1.40 46.73
C ALA A 142 -32.35 -1.83 48.15
N ASP A 143 -32.31 -3.12 48.49
CA ASP A 143 -32.73 -3.62 49.80
C ASP A 143 -31.68 -3.43 50.90
N ARG A 144 -30.45 -3.01 50.55
CA ARG A 144 -29.34 -2.83 51.51
C ARG A 144 -29.20 -1.42 52.06
N ILE A 145 -30.04 -0.46 51.64
CA ILE A 145 -29.91 0.97 51.98
C ILE A 145 -30.84 1.38 53.14
N LEU A 146 -31.76 0.52 53.61
CA LEU A 146 -32.75 0.87 54.64
C LEU A 146 -32.48 0.28 56.04
N GLU A 147 -31.22 0.00 56.37
CA GLU A 147 -30.79 -0.45 57.71
C GLU A 147 -29.54 0.33 58.21
N MET A 148 -29.52 1.64 57.96
CA MET A 148 -28.76 2.61 58.77
C MET A 148 -29.74 3.56 59.45
#